data_AF-A0A812W7L9-F1
#
_entry.id   AF-A0A812W7L9-F1
#
_cell.length_a   1.000
_cell.length_b   1.000
_cell.length_c   1.000
_cell.angle_alpha   90.00
_cell.angle_beta   90.00
_cell.angle_gamma   90.00
#
_symmetry.space_group_name_H-M   'P 1'
#
loop_
_entity.id
_entity.type
_entity.pdbx_description
1 polymer ?
#
loop_
_entity_poly.entity_id
_entity_poly.type
_entity_poly.pdbx_seq_one_letter_code
_entity_poly.pdbx_strand_id
1 'polypeptide(L)'
;MVEETQKPLLAEAKKAGSNGKKGGSGTPMSTALNLAASSMGTGLLTLPHAFACCGPVLCTLLLAILALTTDVTLVLLIRLGRHLGVSTFGSLMQRLFGKNGSACFQLMLISVLFLALTAMQRVVLDLLPIFMEAVCGLKVSPLGLSMIVNVFVLSACFSGSYHALRRA
;
A
#
# COMPACT_ATOMS: atom_id res chain seq x y z
N MET A 1 -15.84 -30.30 3.81
CA MET A 1 -14.38 -30.53 3.71
C MET A 1 -13.54 -29.28 3.40
N VAL A 2 -14.10 -28.06 3.51
CA VAL A 2 -13.35 -26.79 3.37
C VAL A 2 -13.37 -26.03 4.71
N GLU A 3 -13.07 -26.74 5.81
CA GLU A 3 -13.18 -26.16 7.17
C GLU A 3 -11.89 -26.30 7.99
N GLU A 4 -10.96 -27.18 7.59
CA GLU A 4 -9.69 -27.38 8.31
C GLU A 4 -8.57 -26.42 7.88
N THR A 5 -8.52 -25.98 6.63
CA THR A 5 -7.40 -25.14 6.14
C THR A 5 -7.48 -23.67 6.59
N GLN A 6 -8.59 -23.21 7.17
CA GLN A 6 -8.78 -21.80 7.54
C GLN A 6 -8.35 -21.48 8.99
N LYS A 7 -8.30 -22.49 9.87
CA LYS A 7 -7.89 -22.33 11.27
C LYS A 7 -6.44 -21.84 11.47
N PRO A 8 -5.43 -22.29 10.72
CA PRO A 8 -4.06 -21.78 10.88
C PRO A 8 -3.90 -20.33 10.38
N LEU A 9 -4.70 -19.90 9.39
CA LEU A 9 -4.60 -18.56 8.80
C LEU A 9 -5.25 -17.49 9.69
N LEU A 10 -6.32 -17.85 10.41
CA LEU A 10 -6.93 -16.97 11.41
C LEU A 10 -6.09 -16.87 12.69
N ALA A 11 -5.27 -17.88 13.01
CA ALA A 11 -4.34 -17.83 14.13
C ALA A 11 -3.15 -16.88 13.87
N GLU A 12 -2.61 -16.88 12.64
CA GLU A 12 -1.56 -15.95 12.20
C GLU A 12 -2.07 -14.50 12.09
N ALA A 13 -3.27 -14.28 11.51
CA ALA A 13 -3.88 -12.95 11.43
C ALA A 13 -4.18 -12.35 12.81
N LYS A 14 -4.56 -13.17 13.80
CA LYS A 14 -4.78 -12.74 15.18
C LYS A 14 -3.46 -12.47 15.93
N LYS A 15 -2.39 -13.18 15.59
CA LYS A 15 -1.01 -12.92 16.07
C LYS A 15 -0.44 -11.60 15.54
N ALA A 16 -0.73 -11.26 14.28
CA ALA A 16 -0.30 -10.00 13.68
C ALA A 16 -1.04 -8.78 14.27
N GLY A 17 -2.29 -8.96 14.70
CA GLY A 17 -3.08 -7.91 15.34
C GLY A 17 -2.79 -7.74 16.83
N SER A 18 -2.76 -8.81 17.62
CA SER A 18 -2.77 -8.68 19.08
C SER A 18 -1.58 -9.37 19.73
N ASN A 19 -0.37 -8.87 19.48
CA ASN A 19 0.77 -9.19 20.34
C ASN A 19 1.64 -7.97 20.64
N GLY A 20 1.08 -7.03 21.40
CA GLY A 20 1.88 -6.27 22.36
C GLY A 20 2.34 -7.19 23.50
N LYS A 21 3.29 -8.09 23.22
CA LYS A 21 4.01 -8.83 24.27
C LYS A 21 5.38 -9.32 23.79
N LYS A 22 6.39 -8.50 24.16
CA LYS A 22 7.79 -8.83 24.48
C LYS A 22 8.48 -9.89 23.60
N GLY A 23 9.28 -9.43 22.65
CA GLY A 23 10.27 -10.24 21.93
C GLY A 23 11.04 -9.41 20.92
N GLY A 24 12.01 -8.63 21.41
CA GLY A 24 12.83 -7.70 20.62
C GLY A 24 12.66 -6.26 21.12
N SER A 25 13.71 -5.67 21.67
CA SER A 25 13.78 -4.26 22.06
C SER A 25 13.77 -3.36 20.81
N GLY A 26 12.63 -3.28 20.13
CA GLY A 26 12.42 -2.27 19.09
C GLY A 26 12.29 -0.92 19.79
N THR A 27 13.35 -0.10 19.71
CA THR A 27 13.24 1.29 20.16
C THR A 27 12.17 2.00 19.32
N PRO A 28 11.46 3.00 19.87
CA PRO A 28 10.48 3.78 19.09
C PRO A 28 11.10 4.37 17.82
N MET A 29 12.40 4.65 17.86
CA MET A 29 13.19 5.08 16.72
C MET A 29 13.28 4.01 15.62
N SER A 30 13.49 2.73 15.96
CA SER A 30 13.53 1.64 14.98
C SER A 30 12.19 1.45 14.28
N THR A 31 11.08 1.54 15.03
CA THR A 31 9.73 1.49 14.44
C THR A 31 9.47 2.68 13.51
N ALA A 32 9.87 3.89 13.92
CA ALA A 32 9.74 5.08 13.09
C ALA A 32 10.58 5.00 11.81
N LEU A 33 11.81 4.49 11.91
CA LEU A 33 12.68 4.30 10.75
C LEU A 33 12.13 3.25 9.77
N ASN A 34 11.55 2.16 10.26
CA ASN A 34 10.91 1.16 9.40
C ASN A 34 9.67 1.73 8.68
N LEU A 35 8.87 2.54 9.38
CA LEU A 35 7.75 3.25 8.77
C LEU A 35 8.24 4.26 7.72
N ALA A 36 9.30 5.01 8.02
CA ALA A 36 9.91 5.95 7.09
C ALA A 36 10.43 5.23 5.83
N ALA A 37 11.21 4.15 6.00
CA ALA A 37 11.79 3.37 4.91
C ALA A 37 10.73 2.79 3.97
N SER A 38 9.61 2.30 4.50
CA SER A 38 8.49 1.80 3.70
C SER A 38 7.66 2.91 3.03
N SER A 39 7.56 4.09 3.65
CA SER A 39 6.83 5.24 3.09
C SER A 39 7.57 5.98 1.97
N MET A 40 8.91 6.03 2.00
CA MET A 40 9.69 6.78 1.01
C MET A 40 9.62 6.17 -0.40
N GLY A 41 9.74 4.83 -0.51
CA GLY A 41 9.50 4.05 -1.73
C GLY A 41 10.08 4.62 -3.04
N THR A 42 9.43 4.30 -4.16
CA THR A 42 9.72 4.86 -5.50
C THR A 42 9.19 6.28 -5.69
N GLY A 43 8.35 6.79 -4.79
CA GLY A 43 7.83 8.16 -4.86
C GLY A 43 8.93 9.22 -4.78
N LEU A 44 10.06 8.90 -4.17
CA LEU A 44 11.22 9.80 -4.13
C LEU A 44 11.95 9.93 -5.48
N LEU A 45 11.88 8.92 -6.34
CA LEU A 45 12.53 8.93 -7.66
C LEU A 45 11.81 9.86 -8.65
N THR A 46 10.49 10.01 -8.50
CA THR A 46 9.66 10.87 -9.37
C THR A 46 9.59 12.31 -8.87
N LEU A 47 9.99 12.55 -7.63
CA LEU A 47 10.01 13.85 -6.96
C LEU A 47 10.80 14.94 -7.71
N PRO A 48 12.06 14.73 -8.17
CA PRO A 48 12.79 15.74 -8.93
C PRO A 48 12.09 16.14 -10.25
N HIS A 49 11.44 15.18 -10.91
CA HIS A 49 10.65 15.45 -12.11
C HIS A 49 9.40 16.28 -11.78
N ALA A 50 8.73 15.99 -10.66
CA ALA A 50 7.59 16.79 -10.19
C ALA A 50 7.99 18.24 -9.85
N PHE A 51 9.16 18.42 -9.24
CA PHE A 51 9.74 19.74 -8.97
C PHE A 51 10.03 20.53 -10.26
N ALA A 52 10.51 19.86 -11.31
CA ALA A 52 10.76 20.50 -12.60
C ALA A 52 9.46 20.94 -13.30
N CYS A 53 8.36 20.18 -13.17
CA CYS A 53 7.09 20.52 -13.82
C CYS A 53 6.25 21.57 -13.07
N CYS A 54 6.19 21.50 -11.74
CA CYS A 54 5.34 22.39 -10.93
C CYS A 54 6.07 23.65 -10.42
N GLY A 55 7.39 23.69 -10.52
CA GLY A 55 8.23 24.73 -9.91
C GLY A 55 8.41 24.52 -8.40
N PRO A 56 9.49 25.06 -7.81
CA PRO A 56 9.89 24.74 -6.44
C PRO A 56 8.89 25.23 -5.39
N VAL A 57 8.38 26.45 -5.55
CA VAL A 57 7.47 27.06 -4.56
C VAL A 57 6.15 26.29 -4.46
N LEU A 58 5.54 25.95 -5.60
CA LEU A 58 4.27 25.23 -5.64
C LEU A 58 4.44 23.79 -5.13
N CYS A 59 5.51 23.11 -5.53
CA CYS A 59 5.78 21.74 -5.10
C CYS A 59 6.01 21.66 -3.58
N THR A 60 6.78 22.59 -2.99
CA THR A 60 6.97 22.67 -1.54
C THR A 60 5.65 22.94 -0.81
N LEU A 61 4.79 23.83 -1.34
CA LEU A 61 3.49 24.10 -0.73
C LEU A 61 2.58 22.85 -0.74
N LEU A 62 2.51 22.12 -1.85
CA LEU A 62 1.72 20.88 -1.94
C LEU A 62 2.26 19.79 -1.02
N LEU A 63 3.59 19.63 -0.94
CA LEU A 63 4.23 18.69 -0.01
C LEU A 63 3.92 19.05 1.46
N ALA A 64 3.92 20.34 1.80
CA ALA A 64 3.55 20.79 3.14
C ALA A 64 2.09 20.44 3.48
N ILE A 65 1.16 20.65 2.55
CA ILE A 65 -0.25 20.28 2.74
C ILE A 65 -0.43 18.77 2.88
N LEU A 66 0.25 17.98 2.05
CA LEU A 66 0.23 16.51 2.13
C LEU A 66 0.81 16.01 3.45
N ALA A 67 1.90 16.61 3.93
CA ALA A 67 2.52 16.27 5.21
C ALA A 67 1.56 16.54 6.37
N LEU A 68 0.92 17.72 6.40
CA LEU A 68 -0.08 18.07 7.42
C LEU A 68 -1.28 17.10 7.40
N THR A 69 -1.77 16.78 6.20
CA THR A 69 -2.91 15.86 6.03
C THR A 69 -2.56 14.44 6.51
N THR A 70 -1.35 13.99 6.21
CA THR A 70 -0.85 12.68 6.63
C THR A 70 -0.67 12.60 8.14
N ASP A 71 -0.12 13.65 8.76
CA ASP A 71 0.05 13.72 10.22
C ASP A 71 -1.31 13.64 10.94
N VAL A 72 -2.28 14.47 10.52
CA VAL A 72 -3.65 14.45 11.08
C VAL A 72 -4.28 13.06 10.93
N THR A 73 -4.08 12.41 9.77
CA THR A 73 -4.60 11.07 9.51
C THR A 73 -3.98 10.03 10.44
N LEU A 74 -2.66 10.07 10.64
CA LEU A 74 -1.95 9.15 11.54
C LEU A 74 -2.37 9.35 13.00
N VAL A 75 -2.46 10.60 13.47
CA VAL A 75 -2.89 10.91 14.84
C VAL A 75 -4.32 10.45 15.08
N LEU A 76 -5.23 10.72 14.14
CA LEU A 76 -6.62 10.27 14.22
C LEU A 76 -6.68 8.75 14.30
N LEU A 77 -5.98 8.07 13.41
CA LEU A 77 -5.92 6.61 13.37
C LEU A 77 -5.43 6.00 14.68
N ILE A 78 -4.33 6.53 15.25
CA ILE A 78 -3.76 6.04 16.51
C ILE A 78 -4.75 6.26 17.67
N ARG A 79 -5.40 7.43 17.73
CA ARG A 79 -6.40 7.73 18.76
C ARG A 79 -7.61 6.79 18.65
N LEU A 80 -8.12 6.56 17.45
CA LEU A 80 -9.25 5.66 17.22
C LEU A 80 -8.87 4.21 17.56
N GLY A 81 -7.68 3.75 17.16
CA GLY A 81 -7.16 2.43 17.53
C GLY A 81 -7.07 2.22 19.04
N ARG A 82 -6.59 3.24 19.77
CA ARG A 82 -6.52 3.21 21.24
C ARG A 82 -7.90 3.22 21.89
N HIS A 83 -8.84 4.04 21.41
CA HIS A 83 -10.20 4.11 21.97
C HIS A 83 -11.00 2.82 21.75
N LEU A 84 -10.83 2.17 20.59
CA LEU A 84 -11.58 0.97 20.23
C LEU A 84 -10.89 -0.33 20.67
N GLY A 85 -9.67 -0.26 21.21
CA GLY A 85 -8.89 -1.41 21.64
C GLY A 85 -8.56 -2.37 20.50
N VAL A 86 -8.52 -1.87 19.26
CA VAL A 86 -8.23 -2.66 18.06
C VAL A 86 -6.97 -2.13 17.38
N SER A 87 -6.17 -3.05 16.87
CA SER A 87 -4.85 -2.79 16.28
C SER A 87 -4.82 -2.99 14.77
N THR A 88 -5.86 -3.59 14.20
CA THR A 88 -5.99 -3.85 12.76
C THR A 88 -6.94 -2.86 12.11
N PHE A 89 -6.53 -2.31 10.96
CA PHE A 89 -7.33 -1.36 10.19
C PHE A 89 -8.72 -1.90 9.80
N GLY A 90 -8.82 -3.19 9.44
CA GLY A 90 -10.10 -3.82 9.10
C GLY A 90 -11.07 -3.85 10.29
N SER A 91 -10.60 -4.27 11.47
CA SER A 91 -11.44 -4.28 12.68
C SER A 91 -11.74 -2.88 13.21
N LEU A 92 -10.83 -1.92 12.97
CA LEU A 92 -11.06 -0.51 13.26
C LEU A 92 -12.20 0.05 12.42
N MET A 93 -12.17 -0.16 11.10
CA MET A 93 -13.23 0.31 10.20
C MET A 93 -14.55 -0.43 10.42
N GLN A 94 -14.51 -1.72 10.77
CA GLN A 94 -15.71 -2.46 11.13
C GLN A 94 -16.40 -1.91 12.38
N ARG A 95 -15.64 -1.42 13.37
CA ARG A 95 -16.21 -0.80 14.57
C ARG A 95 -16.66 0.65 14.34
N LEU A 96 -16.03 1.38 13.41
CA LEU A 96 -16.37 2.77 13.11
C LEU A 96 -17.55 2.92 12.14
N PHE A 97 -17.57 2.14 11.06
CA PHE A 97 -18.54 2.25 9.97
C PHE A 97 -19.46 1.02 9.85
N GLY A 98 -19.33 0.03 10.75
CA GLY A 98 -20.08 -1.21 10.69
C GLY A 98 -19.58 -2.19 9.62
N LYS A 99 -20.34 -3.27 9.41
CA LYS A 99 -19.95 -4.38 8.53
C LYS A 99 -19.84 -3.96 7.05
N ASN A 100 -20.74 -3.12 6.59
CA ASN A 100 -20.78 -2.68 5.18
C ASN A 100 -19.67 -1.68 4.87
N GLY A 101 -19.41 -0.72 5.76
CA GLY A 101 -18.33 0.27 5.56
C GLY A 101 -16.93 -0.35 5.57
N SER A 102 -16.70 -1.37 6.41
CA SER A 102 -15.45 -2.11 6.41
C SER A 102 -15.18 -2.82 5.08
N ALA A 103 -16.21 -3.37 4.44
CA ALA A 103 -16.06 -4.05 3.15
C ALA A 103 -15.67 -3.07 2.04
N CYS A 104 -16.33 -1.90 1.96
CA CYS A 104 -15.97 -0.85 1.00
C CYS A 104 -14.53 -0.35 1.20
N PHE A 105 -14.11 -0.13 2.46
CA PHE A 105 -12.75 0.29 2.76
C PHE A 105 -11.71 -0.75 2.36
N GLN A 106 -11.99 -2.04 2.61
CA GLN A 106 -11.11 -3.13 2.25
C GLN A 106 -10.97 -3.28 0.72
N LEU A 107 -12.04 -3.03 -0.04
CA LEU A 107 -11.99 -2.95 -1.50
C LEU A 107 -11.11 -1.79 -1.98
N MET A 108 -11.27 -0.59 -1.40
CA MET A 108 -10.39 0.54 -1.71
C MET A 108 -8.92 0.23 -1.43
N LEU A 109 -8.60 -0.39 -0.29
CA LEU A 109 -7.23 -0.78 0.04
C LEU A 109 -6.65 -1.79 -0.97
N ILE A 110 -7.45 -2.77 -1.40
CA ILE A 110 -7.04 -3.72 -2.44
C ILE A 110 -6.72 -2.98 -3.74
N SER A 111 -7.59 -2.05 -4.17
CA SER A 111 -7.35 -1.25 -5.39
C SER A 111 -6.09 -0.37 -5.28
N VAL A 112 -5.86 0.26 -4.13
CA VAL A 112 -4.66 1.09 -3.90
C VAL A 112 -3.39 0.25 -3.88
N LEU A 113 -3.39 -0.88 -3.16
CA LEU A 113 -2.23 -1.78 -3.10
C LEU A 113 -1.91 -2.35 -4.49
N PHE A 114 -2.96 -2.69 -5.22
CA PHE A 114 -2.86 -3.16 -6.58
C PHE A 114 -2.19 -2.11 -7.50
N LEU A 115 -2.66 -0.86 -7.46
CA LEU A 115 -2.09 0.25 -8.23
C LEU A 115 -0.63 0.54 -7.83
N ALA A 116 -0.30 0.41 -6.55
CA ALA A 116 1.07 0.57 -6.07
C ALA A 116 2.00 -0.51 -6.64
N LEU A 117 1.55 -1.77 -6.70
CA LEU A 117 2.34 -2.86 -7.27
C LEU A 117 2.58 -2.68 -8.78
N THR A 118 1.58 -2.24 -9.54
CA THR A 118 1.78 -1.96 -10.97
C THR A 118 2.67 -0.76 -11.20
N ALA A 119 2.52 0.31 -10.41
CA ALA A 119 3.40 1.47 -10.48
C ALA A 119 4.86 1.07 -10.21
N MET A 120 5.10 0.29 -9.15
CA MET A 120 6.43 -0.25 -8.83
C MET A 120 7.02 -1.07 -9.99
N GLN A 121 6.22 -1.97 -10.59
CA GLN A 121 6.66 -2.78 -11.73
C GLN A 121 6.97 -1.92 -12.97
N ARG A 122 6.18 -0.86 -13.21
CA ARG A 122 6.40 0.07 -14.32
C ARG A 122 7.69 0.86 -14.17
N VAL A 123 7.97 1.35 -12.96
CA VAL A 123 9.23 2.05 -12.66
C VAL A 123 10.41 1.10 -12.91
N VAL A 124 10.35 -0.15 -12.44
CA VAL A 124 11.42 -1.13 -12.73
C VAL A 124 11.59 -1.37 -14.23
N LEU A 125 10.49 -1.46 -14.99
CA LEU A 125 10.54 -1.61 -16.45
C LEU A 125 11.15 -0.41 -17.17
N ASP A 126 10.99 0.81 -16.62
CA ASP A 126 11.58 2.04 -17.16
C ASP A 126 13.09 2.11 -16.88
N LEU A 127 13.52 1.60 -15.72
CA LEU A 127 14.94 1.53 -15.34
C LEU A 127 15.69 0.38 -16.05
N LEU A 128 15.00 -0.70 -16.41
CA LEU A 128 15.59 -1.89 -17.03
C LEU A 128 16.34 -1.63 -18.34
N PRO A 129 15.80 -0.90 -19.34
CA PRO A 129 16.51 -0.61 -20.59
C PRO A 129 17.73 0.28 -20.36
N ILE A 130 17.66 1.27 -19.45
CA ILE A 130 18.81 2.12 -19.09
C ILE A 130 19.94 1.25 -18.53
N PHE A 131 19.61 0.31 -17.65
CA PHE A 131 20.58 -0.62 -17.08
C PHE A 131 21.13 -1.61 -18.12
N MET A 132 20.28 -2.15 -18.99
CA MET A 132 20.68 -3.07 -20.07
C MET A 132 21.52 -2.39 -21.14
N GLU A 133 21.24 -1.14 -21.48
CA GLU A 133 22.04 -0.35 -22.42
C GLU A 133 23.41 -0.03 -21.81
N ALA A 134 23.47 0.27 -20.50
CA ALA A 134 24.71 0.51 -19.78
C ALA A 134 25.60 -0.74 -19.63
N VAL A 135 25.01 -1.94 -19.51
CA VAL A 135 25.76 -3.18 -19.25
C VAL A 135 26.00 -4.02 -20.51
N CYS A 136 25.06 -4.05 -21.46
CA CYS A 136 25.01 -5.09 -22.50
C CYS A 136 24.80 -4.57 -23.94
N GLY A 137 24.49 -3.28 -24.16
CA GLY A 137 24.35 -2.69 -25.49
C GLY A 137 23.20 -3.26 -26.37
N LEU A 138 22.29 -4.05 -25.79
CA LEU A 138 21.18 -4.68 -26.52
C LEU A 138 19.87 -3.92 -26.32
N LYS A 139 19.20 -3.59 -27.43
CA LYS A 139 17.94 -2.84 -27.46
C LYS A 139 16.74 -3.78 -27.30
N VAL A 140 16.15 -3.83 -26.12
CA VAL A 140 14.92 -4.60 -25.85
C VAL A 140 13.74 -3.65 -25.70
N SER A 141 12.64 -3.93 -26.43
CA SER A 141 11.43 -3.09 -26.48
C SER A 141 10.44 -3.44 -25.35
N PRO A 142 10.28 -2.59 -24.32
CA PRO A 142 9.56 -2.90 -23.07
C PRO A 142 8.03 -2.61 -23.14
N LEU A 143 7.53 -2.17 -24.29
CA LEU A 143 6.19 -1.56 -24.40
C LEU A 143 5.02 -2.58 -24.44
N GLY A 144 5.24 -3.77 -25.00
CA GLY A 144 4.19 -4.79 -25.19
C GLY A 144 3.79 -5.53 -23.91
N LEU A 145 4.75 -5.85 -23.05
CA LEU A 145 4.53 -6.60 -21.79
C LEU A 145 3.65 -5.79 -20.82
N SER A 146 3.78 -4.48 -20.88
CA SER A 146 3.13 -3.53 -19.99
C SER A 146 1.61 -3.41 -20.20
N MET A 147 1.15 -3.44 -21.46
CA MET A 147 -0.27 -3.43 -21.82
C MET A 147 -0.99 -4.69 -21.34
N ILE A 148 -0.35 -5.86 -21.47
CA ILE A 148 -0.91 -7.15 -21.07
C ILE A 148 -1.08 -7.24 -19.54
N VAL A 149 -0.07 -6.78 -18.79
CA VAL A 149 -0.13 -6.79 -17.32
C VAL A 149 -1.27 -5.89 -16.83
N ASN A 150 -1.47 -4.68 -17.38
CA ASN A 150 -2.55 -3.78 -16.95
C ASN A 150 -3.94 -4.32 -17.28
N VAL A 151 -4.12 -5.01 -18.40
CA VAL A 151 -5.42 -5.59 -18.82
C VAL A 151 -5.78 -6.80 -17.95
N PHE A 152 -4.81 -7.68 -17.66
CA PHE A 152 -5.03 -8.87 -16.80
C PHE A 152 -5.42 -8.49 -15.37
N VAL A 153 -4.80 -7.42 -14.91
CA VAL A 153 -5.00 -6.77 -13.62
C VAL A 153 -6.38 -6.13 -13.49
N LEU A 154 -6.82 -5.40 -14.51
CA LEU A 154 -8.15 -4.80 -14.53
C LEU A 154 -9.22 -5.90 -14.49
N SER A 155 -8.96 -6.99 -15.22
CA SER A 155 -9.81 -8.20 -15.25
C SER A 155 -9.87 -8.92 -13.89
N ALA A 156 -8.73 -9.09 -13.22
CA ALA A 156 -8.66 -9.71 -11.89
C ALA A 156 -9.35 -8.87 -10.80
N CYS A 157 -9.23 -7.54 -10.87
CA CYS A 157 -9.88 -6.63 -9.93
C CYS A 157 -11.42 -6.62 -10.11
N PHE A 158 -11.91 -6.74 -11.35
CA PHE A 158 -13.34 -6.87 -11.64
C PHE A 158 -13.91 -8.19 -11.10
N SER A 159 -13.14 -9.28 -11.18
CA SER A 159 -13.52 -10.61 -10.70
C SER A 159 -13.55 -10.71 -9.15
N GLY A 160 -12.60 -10.07 -8.46
CA GLY A 160 -12.53 -10.03 -7.00
C GLY A 160 -13.66 -9.23 -6.33
N SER A 161 -14.00 -8.06 -6.89
CA SER A 161 -15.11 -7.22 -6.37
C SER A 161 -16.46 -7.92 -6.49
N TYR A 162 -16.72 -8.66 -7.58
CA TYR A 162 -17.95 -9.43 -7.75
C TYR A 162 -18.08 -10.57 -6.73
N HIS A 163 -16.97 -11.24 -6.39
CA HIS A 163 -16.98 -12.39 -5.49
C HIS A 163 -17.08 -12.02 -4.01
N ALA A 164 -16.66 -10.79 -3.63
CA ALA A 164 -16.85 -10.22 -2.29
C ALA A 164 -18.30 -9.76 -2.07
N LEU A 165 -18.98 -9.24 -3.12
CA LEU A 165 -20.40 -8.87 -3.07
C LEU A 165 -21.34 -10.09 -2.97
N ARG A 166 -20.90 -11.26 -3.43
CA ARG A 166 -21.69 -12.50 -3.44
C ARG A 166 -21.65 -13.28 -2.11
N ARG A 167 -20.74 -12.93 -1.19
CA ARG A 167 -20.60 -13.58 0.14
C ARG A 167 -20.95 -12.66 1.33
N ALA A 168 -21.30 -11.40 1.06
CA ALA A 168 -21.79 -10.46 2.07
C ALA A 168 -23.32 -10.56 2.18
#